data_AF-A0A1V4ZZG6-F1
#
_entry.id   AF-A0A1V4ZZG6-F1
#
_cell.length_a   1.000
_cell.length_b   1.000
_cell.length_c   1.000
_cell.angle_alpha   90.00
_cell.angle_beta   90.00
_cell.angle_gamma   90.00
#
_symmetry.space_group_name_H-M   'P 1'
#
loop_
_entity.id
_entity.type
_entity.pdbx_description
1 polymer ?
#
loop_
_entity_poly.entity_id
_entity_poly.type
_entity_poly.pdbx_seq_one_letter_code
_entity_poly.pdbx_strand_id
1 'polypeptide(L)'
;MNQISAWLANNSLPFCPESSLALNATRHLSKAERAKLFSPDLEKMRTAEGRWYEAIIYELFVEISKNTDAISHLALKGADAPRGGRTARLGQNGIFYSRSGDITIRGNGQDLAEFDLLMVDGDHQVTFAEVLTSPSDLKEFEAEIEYKRRLLGYLFDQPKVPFLMVASFNVSNFSAGRRILKTPNTIHLQTATCEEIKSGLRGRQRPPAGWKPGLPHSKMVRASDFSFKRTFDYQKFHDWQRNWVFSSVSNEVDVKSAASPHETSILVKKILYGGLYPSAVRTVCQDYEFSVRGKKIGFNDIKRQFSKVILATDLPGYEPLIYLRSNQKREYLKMIQDREGNFKFERFTPSRVGFFLWLESLGPSLGSRITTKILDAFSPR
;
A
#
# COMPACT_ATOMS: atom_id res chain seq x y z
N MET A 1 -4.94 -27.12 -5.83
CA MET A 1 -3.74 -26.54 -5.19
C MET A 1 -2.81 -26.15 -6.32
N ASN A 2 -2.36 -24.90 -6.41
CA ASN A 2 -1.51 -24.47 -7.53
C ASN A 2 -0.08 -25.02 -7.39
N GLN A 3 0.69 -25.08 -8.48
CA GLN A 3 2.02 -25.72 -8.51
C GLN A 3 2.99 -25.17 -7.46
N ILE A 4 2.97 -23.85 -7.24
CA ILE A 4 3.84 -23.23 -6.24
C ILE A 4 3.40 -23.56 -4.80
N SER A 5 2.10 -23.69 -4.53
CA SER A 5 1.61 -24.21 -3.23
C SER A 5 2.10 -25.63 -3.00
N ALA A 6 2.01 -26.49 -4.01
CA ALA A 6 2.42 -27.89 -3.89
C ALA A 6 3.93 -27.99 -3.65
N TRP A 7 4.72 -27.20 -4.39
CA TRP A 7 6.16 -27.16 -4.21
C TRP A 7 6.53 -26.64 -2.82
N LEU A 8 5.94 -25.53 -2.38
CA LEU A 8 6.22 -24.97 -1.05
C LEU A 8 5.79 -25.95 0.05
N ALA A 9 4.60 -26.54 -0.02
CA ALA A 9 4.11 -27.50 0.98
C ALA A 9 5.03 -28.72 1.15
N ASN A 10 5.67 -29.17 0.06
CA ASN A 10 6.62 -30.29 0.09
C ASN A 10 8.00 -29.90 0.63
N ASN A 11 8.30 -28.60 0.74
CA ASN A 11 9.60 -28.06 1.15
C ASN A 11 9.51 -27.13 2.38
N SER A 12 8.33 -26.94 2.98
CA SER A 12 8.03 -25.92 4.00
C SER A 12 8.17 -26.39 5.46
N LEU A 13 9.32 -26.98 5.81
CA LEU A 13 9.76 -26.95 7.21
C LEU A 13 10.27 -25.53 7.55
N PRO A 14 10.41 -25.15 8.84
CA PRO A 14 11.04 -23.88 9.19
C PRO A 14 12.41 -23.80 8.51
N PHE A 15 12.48 -22.97 7.48
CA PHE A 15 13.65 -22.91 6.61
C PHE A 15 14.56 -21.79 7.12
N CYS A 16 15.85 -22.09 7.29
CA CYS A 16 16.86 -21.09 7.56
C CYS A 16 17.59 -20.76 6.25
N PRO A 17 17.42 -19.54 5.69
CA PRO A 17 18.16 -19.12 4.50
C PRO A 17 19.67 -19.27 4.70
N GLU A 18 20.36 -19.76 3.67
CA GLU A 18 21.82 -19.87 3.69
C GLU A 18 22.47 -18.49 3.92
N SER A 19 23.56 -18.45 4.69
CA SER A 19 24.27 -17.20 4.98
C SER A 19 24.80 -16.51 3.71
N SER A 20 25.12 -17.28 2.67
CA SER A 20 25.52 -16.80 1.34
C SER A 20 24.40 -15.97 0.68
N LEU A 21 23.17 -16.49 0.68
CA LEU A 21 21.97 -15.86 0.16
C LEU A 21 21.60 -14.63 1.00
N ALA A 22 21.62 -14.77 2.31
CA ALA A 22 21.34 -13.67 3.25
C ALA A 22 22.34 -12.51 3.09
N LEU A 23 23.62 -12.83 2.86
CA LEU A 23 24.65 -11.84 2.54
C LEU A 23 24.42 -11.23 1.15
N ASN A 24 24.01 -12.01 0.14
CA ASN A 24 23.71 -11.50 -1.19
C ASN A 24 22.57 -10.47 -1.16
N ALA A 25 21.52 -10.74 -0.38
CA ALA A 25 20.37 -9.85 -0.20
C ALA A 25 20.73 -8.43 0.27
N THR A 26 21.88 -8.24 0.93
CA THR A 26 22.36 -6.91 1.34
C THR A 26 22.63 -5.96 0.17
N ARG A 27 22.72 -6.48 -1.06
CA ARG A 27 22.88 -5.67 -2.29
C ARG A 27 21.65 -4.83 -2.63
N HIS A 28 20.46 -5.23 -2.18
CA HIS A 28 19.21 -4.51 -2.40
C HIS A 28 19.07 -3.29 -1.49
N LEU A 29 19.86 -3.23 -0.41
CA LEU A 29 19.88 -2.12 0.52
C LEU A 29 20.69 -0.94 -0.04
N SER A 30 20.35 0.29 0.35
CA SER A 30 21.23 1.43 0.17
C SER A 30 22.46 1.36 1.08
N LYS A 31 23.46 2.21 0.82
CA LYS A 31 24.64 2.33 1.71
C LYS A 31 24.25 2.68 3.14
N ALA A 32 23.24 3.53 3.31
CA ALA A 32 22.75 3.95 4.62
C ALA A 32 22.01 2.82 5.34
N GLU A 33 21.17 2.05 4.65
CA GLU A 33 20.46 0.91 5.23
C GLU A 33 21.41 -0.21 5.64
N ARG A 34 22.44 -0.51 4.84
CA ARG A 34 23.48 -1.48 5.24
C ARG A 34 24.20 -1.08 6.53
N ALA A 35 24.51 0.21 6.68
CA ALA A 35 25.14 0.69 7.91
C ALA A 35 24.20 0.56 9.12
N LYS A 36 22.89 0.71 8.92
CA LYS A 36 21.88 0.54 9.95
C LYS A 36 21.61 -0.91 10.33
N LEU A 37 21.72 -1.86 9.39
CA LEU A 37 21.43 -3.28 9.61
C LEU A 37 22.22 -3.91 10.78
N PHE A 38 23.45 -3.42 11.02
CA PHE A 38 24.31 -3.86 12.12
C PHE A 38 24.53 -2.74 13.16
N SER A 39 23.63 -1.75 13.18
CA SER A 39 23.69 -0.65 14.14
C SER A 39 23.29 -1.12 15.54
N PRO A 40 23.92 -0.62 16.61
CA PRO A 40 23.48 -0.87 17.99
C PRO A 40 22.15 -0.16 18.33
N ASP A 41 21.77 0.86 17.55
CA ASP A 41 20.46 1.52 17.64
C ASP A 41 19.36 0.59 17.08
N LEU A 42 18.57 0.00 17.99
CA LEU A 42 17.55 -1.00 17.68
C LEU A 42 16.46 -0.50 16.73
N GLU A 43 16.06 0.77 16.82
CA GLU A 43 14.99 1.31 15.97
C GLU A 43 15.45 1.42 14.52
N LYS A 44 16.66 1.97 14.34
CA LYS A 44 17.30 2.06 13.01
C LYS A 44 17.60 0.67 12.45
N MET A 45 18.04 -0.25 13.30
CA MET A 45 18.33 -1.63 12.92
C MET A 45 17.08 -2.34 12.42
N ARG A 46 15.98 -2.31 13.18
CA ARG A 46 14.72 -2.98 12.81
C ARG A 46 14.17 -2.53 11.47
N THR A 47 14.25 -1.24 11.16
CA THR A 47 13.81 -0.71 9.86
C THR A 47 14.64 -1.27 8.70
N ALA A 48 15.97 -1.38 8.87
CA ALA A 48 16.84 -1.95 7.86
C ALA A 48 16.69 -3.48 7.77
N GLU A 49 16.40 -4.13 8.90
CA GLU A 49 16.17 -5.57 9.02
C GLU A 49 14.91 -6.02 8.26
N GLY A 50 13.80 -5.28 8.37
CA GLY A 50 12.59 -5.56 7.58
C GLY A 50 12.87 -5.58 6.06
N ARG A 51 13.46 -4.49 5.55
CA ARG A 51 13.86 -4.39 4.13
C ARG A 51 14.86 -5.46 3.70
N TRP A 52 15.80 -5.79 4.59
CA TRP A 52 16.78 -6.83 4.31
C TRP A 52 16.11 -8.20 4.21
N TYR A 53 15.20 -8.50 5.12
CA TYR A 53 14.46 -9.75 5.14
C TYR A 53 13.55 -9.89 3.89
N GLU A 54 12.86 -8.83 3.46
CA GLU A 54 12.19 -8.81 2.14
C GLU A 54 13.14 -9.19 1.00
N ALA A 55 14.37 -8.65 1.01
CA ALA A 55 15.37 -8.96 -0.01
C ALA A 55 15.88 -10.41 0.06
N ILE A 56 15.95 -11.02 1.25
CA ILE A 56 16.26 -12.45 1.42
C ILE A 56 15.18 -13.29 0.76
N ILE A 57 13.90 -12.98 1.03
CA ILE A 57 12.79 -13.72 0.45
C ILE A 57 12.80 -13.54 -1.07
N TYR A 58 13.07 -12.35 -1.59
CA TYR A 58 13.25 -12.15 -3.03
C TYR A 58 14.37 -13.01 -3.63
N GLU A 59 15.55 -13.04 -3.03
CA GLU A 59 16.68 -13.87 -3.48
C GLU A 59 16.35 -15.37 -3.45
N LEU A 60 15.62 -15.82 -2.42
CA LEU A 60 15.12 -17.19 -2.34
C LEU A 60 14.21 -17.51 -3.53
N PHE A 61 13.29 -16.61 -3.88
CA PHE A 61 12.39 -16.80 -5.02
C PHE A 61 13.10 -16.71 -6.37
N VAL A 62 14.19 -15.94 -6.47
CA VAL A 62 15.09 -15.98 -7.62
C VAL A 62 15.67 -17.40 -7.79
N GLU A 63 16.22 -17.98 -6.73
CA GLU A 63 16.77 -19.36 -6.78
C GLU A 63 15.69 -20.41 -7.09
N ILE A 64 14.50 -20.30 -6.50
CA ILE A 64 13.37 -21.20 -6.82
C ILE A 64 13.01 -21.10 -8.30
N SER A 65 12.91 -19.89 -8.84
CA SER A 65 12.51 -19.68 -10.24
C SER A 65 13.56 -20.22 -11.23
N LYS A 66 14.85 -20.23 -10.89
CA LYS A 66 15.90 -20.85 -11.72
C LYS A 66 15.79 -22.36 -11.77
N ASN A 67 15.43 -22.98 -10.65
CA ASN A 67 15.53 -24.43 -10.46
C ASN A 67 14.20 -25.18 -10.62
N THR A 68 13.09 -24.45 -10.83
CA THR A 68 11.75 -25.05 -10.89
C THR A 68 10.86 -24.34 -11.91
N ASP A 69 9.82 -25.02 -12.41
CA ASP A 69 8.77 -24.42 -13.24
C ASP A 69 7.54 -23.97 -12.42
N ALA A 70 7.61 -24.07 -11.09
CA ALA A 70 6.58 -23.55 -10.19
C ALA A 70 6.42 -22.02 -10.29
N ILE A 71 7.45 -21.33 -10.76
CA ILE A 71 7.44 -19.91 -11.09
C ILE A 71 7.74 -19.77 -12.59
N SER A 72 6.74 -19.32 -13.35
CA SER A 72 6.90 -19.02 -14.77
C SER A 72 7.65 -17.70 -14.97
N HIS A 73 7.27 -16.67 -14.21
CA HIS A 73 7.91 -15.36 -14.27
C HIS A 73 7.98 -14.72 -12.88
N LEU A 74 9.14 -14.17 -12.50
CA LEU A 74 9.34 -13.42 -11.27
C LEU A 74 9.58 -11.94 -11.60
N ALA A 75 8.81 -11.04 -10.98
CA ALA A 75 9.04 -9.62 -11.15
C ALA A 75 10.36 -9.19 -10.50
N LEU A 76 11.18 -8.42 -11.22
CA LEU A 76 12.40 -7.81 -10.67
C LEU A 76 12.06 -6.94 -9.45
N LYS A 77 12.88 -6.94 -8.39
CA LYS A 77 12.77 -6.04 -7.23
C LYS A 77 14.14 -5.52 -6.77
N GLY A 78 14.13 -4.40 -6.06
CA GLY A 78 15.30 -3.87 -5.38
C GLY A 78 16.41 -3.49 -6.37
N ALA A 79 17.62 -4.01 -6.15
CA ALA A 79 18.78 -3.75 -7.01
C ALA A 79 18.63 -4.27 -8.45
N ASP A 80 17.75 -5.24 -8.71
CA ASP A 80 17.52 -5.79 -10.06
C ASP A 80 16.45 -5.02 -10.85
N ALA A 81 15.67 -4.17 -10.18
CA ALA A 81 14.66 -3.37 -10.83
C ALA A 81 15.30 -2.32 -11.77
N PRO A 82 14.63 -1.93 -12.87
CA PRO A 82 15.12 -0.88 -13.76
C PRO A 82 15.39 0.42 -13.00
N ARG A 83 16.57 1.01 -13.23
CA ARG A 83 16.92 2.30 -12.63
C ARG A 83 16.16 3.43 -13.32
N GLY A 84 15.70 4.39 -12.52
CA GLY A 84 14.98 5.57 -13.01
C GLY A 84 13.49 5.52 -12.66
N GLY A 85 13.19 5.65 -11.35
CA GLY A 85 11.81 5.75 -10.89
C GLY A 85 11.08 6.90 -11.59
N ARG A 86 9.92 6.59 -12.18
CA ARG A 86 9.08 7.63 -12.79
C ARG A 86 8.47 8.49 -11.68
N THR A 87 8.67 9.80 -11.77
CA THR A 87 7.93 10.76 -10.95
C THR A 87 6.44 10.54 -11.18
N ALA A 88 5.67 10.47 -10.09
CA ALA A 88 4.23 10.35 -10.17
C ALA A 88 3.62 11.52 -10.95
N ARG A 89 2.62 11.23 -11.79
CA ARG A 89 1.86 12.22 -12.56
C ARG A 89 0.39 11.83 -12.57
N LEU A 90 -0.49 12.81 -12.69
CA LEU A 90 -1.91 12.57 -12.93
C LEU A 90 -2.11 11.76 -14.22
N GLY A 91 -3.13 10.91 -14.23
CA GLY A 91 -3.42 9.98 -15.31
C GLY A 91 -2.52 8.75 -15.39
N GLN A 92 -1.48 8.62 -14.53
CA GLN A 92 -0.66 7.42 -14.51
C GLN A 92 -1.40 6.24 -13.88
N ASN A 93 -1.68 5.23 -14.69
CA ASN A 93 -2.24 3.95 -14.28
C ASN A 93 -1.28 2.83 -14.73
N GLY A 94 -1.01 1.83 -13.87
CA GLY A 94 -0.11 0.73 -14.20
C GLY A 94 0.73 0.22 -13.04
N ILE A 95 1.65 -0.71 -13.36
CA ILE A 95 2.69 -1.17 -12.44
C ILE A 95 3.95 -0.32 -12.65
N PHE A 96 4.53 0.14 -11.55
CA PHE A 96 5.70 1.01 -11.53
C PHE A 96 6.72 0.53 -10.51
N TYR A 97 7.94 1.04 -10.67
CA TYR A 97 9.01 0.86 -9.70
C TYR A 97 9.24 2.13 -8.90
N SER A 98 9.40 1.96 -7.59
CA SER A 98 9.95 2.98 -6.71
C SER A 98 11.43 3.23 -7.04
N ARG A 99 12.03 4.26 -6.44
CA ARG A 99 13.47 4.52 -6.60
C ARG A 99 14.34 3.41 -5.97
N SER A 100 13.83 2.75 -4.93
CA SER A 100 14.44 1.59 -4.28
C SER A 100 14.19 0.29 -5.03
N GLY A 101 13.35 0.29 -6.06
CA GLY A 101 13.01 -0.91 -6.82
C GLY A 101 11.82 -1.69 -6.25
N ASP A 102 11.01 -1.05 -5.39
CA ASP A 102 9.75 -1.64 -4.89
C ASP A 102 8.69 -1.61 -5.99
N ILE A 103 7.85 -2.63 -6.03
CA ILE A 103 6.81 -2.79 -7.05
C ILE A 103 5.54 -2.12 -6.52
N THR A 104 5.02 -1.12 -7.25
CA THR A 104 3.77 -0.45 -6.87
C THR A 104 2.77 -0.46 -8.02
N ILE A 105 1.49 -0.68 -7.71
CA ILE A 105 0.40 -0.37 -8.64
C ILE A 105 -0.07 1.04 -8.34
N ARG A 106 -0.04 1.89 -9.37
CA ARG A 106 -0.53 3.27 -9.29
C ARG A 106 -1.82 3.44 -10.06
N GLY A 107 -2.75 4.19 -9.48
CA GLY A 107 -3.97 4.65 -10.11
C GLY A 107 -4.04 6.17 -10.06
N ASN A 108 -4.20 6.84 -11.20
CA ASN A 108 -4.14 8.29 -11.32
C ASN A 108 -2.90 8.94 -10.64
N GLY A 109 -1.76 8.24 -10.68
CA GLY A 109 -0.51 8.65 -10.04
C GLY A 109 -0.39 8.33 -8.55
N GLN A 110 -1.46 7.96 -7.85
CA GLN A 110 -1.43 7.54 -6.46
C GLN A 110 -0.99 6.07 -6.35
N ASP A 111 -0.08 5.76 -5.43
CA ASP A 111 0.23 4.37 -5.05
C ASP A 111 -0.99 3.74 -4.35
N LEU A 112 -1.54 2.68 -4.95
CA LEU A 112 -2.72 1.96 -4.44
C LEU A 112 -2.31 0.77 -3.56
N ALA A 113 -1.31 0.03 -4.03
CA ALA A 113 -0.72 -1.13 -3.38
C ALA A 113 0.77 -1.22 -3.74
N GLU A 114 1.56 -1.65 -2.77
CA GLU A 114 2.97 -2.04 -2.91
C GLU A 114 3.05 -3.56 -2.73
N PHE A 115 4.03 -4.21 -3.36
CA PHE A 115 4.19 -5.66 -3.30
C PHE A 115 5.64 -6.03 -2.94
N ASP A 116 5.79 -6.93 -1.97
CA ASP A 116 7.11 -7.47 -1.63
C ASP A 116 7.58 -8.45 -2.69
N LEU A 117 6.68 -9.27 -3.22
CA LEU A 117 6.92 -10.10 -4.40
C LEU A 117 5.70 -10.12 -5.30
N LEU A 118 5.95 -10.16 -6.61
CA LEU A 118 4.93 -10.35 -7.64
C LEU A 118 5.47 -11.34 -8.67
N MET A 119 4.66 -12.32 -9.04
CA MET A 119 5.08 -13.39 -9.96
C MET A 119 3.90 -13.95 -10.74
N VAL A 120 4.21 -14.68 -11.80
CA VAL A 120 3.29 -15.59 -12.48
C VAL A 120 3.72 -17.00 -12.14
N ASP A 121 2.83 -17.77 -11.52
CA ASP A 121 3.13 -19.15 -11.12
C ASP A 121 3.11 -20.12 -12.33
N GLY A 122 3.40 -21.40 -12.06
CA GLY A 122 3.40 -22.46 -13.07
C GLY A 122 2.02 -22.74 -13.68
N ASP A 123 0.94 -22.25 -13.08
CA ASP A 123 -0.45 -22.36 -13.57
C ASP A 123 -0.92 -21.07 -14.27
N HIS A 124 0.02 -20.19 -14.62
CA HIS A 124 -0.20 -18.90 -15.28
C HIS A 124 -1.09 -17.92 -14.50
N GLN A 125 -1.11 -18.04 -13.17
CA GLN A 125 -1.83 -17.11 -12.29
C GLN A 125 -0.88 -16.05 -11.74
N VAL A 126 -1.36 -14.80 -11.69
CA VAL A 126 -0.66 -13.75 -10.95
C VAL A 126 -0.78 -14.07 -9.47
N THR A 127 0.38 -14.13 -8.82
CA THR A 127 0.54 -14.43 -7.40
C THR A 127 1.41 -13.35 -6.78
N PHE A 128 1.09 -12.95 -5.55
CA PHE A 128 1.91 -12.02 -4.78
C PHE A 128 2.30 -12.59 -3.44
N ALA A 129 3.39 -12.07 -2.87
CA ALA A 129 3.79 -12.38 -1.50
C ALA A 129 3.97 -11.11 -0.69
N GLU A 130 3.76 -11.25 0.61
CA GLU A 130 4.00 -10.21 1.61
C GLU A 130 4.78 -10.79 2.78
N VAL A 131 5.73 -10.01 3.25
CA VAL A 131 6.75 -10.43 4.19
C VAL A 131 6.51 -9.76 5.54
N LEU A 132 6.38 -10.58 6.59
CA LEU A 132 6.10 -10.14 7.95
C LEU A 132 7.29 -10.42 8.85
N THR A 133 7.85 -9.35 9.44
CA THR A 133 8.89 -9.44 10.47
C THR A 133 8.37 -9.18 11.88
N SER A 134 7.14 -8.68 12.03
CA SER A 134 6.55 -8.34 13.32
C SER A 134 5.07 -8.74 13.41
N PRO A 135 4.59 -9.22 14.58
CA PRO A 135 3.17 -9.45 14.81
C PRO A 135 2.30 -8.19 14.89
N SER A 136 2.90 -7.01 15.10
CA SER A 136 2.17 -5.73 15.24
C SER A 136 1.28 -5.40 14.05
N ASP A 137 1.63 -5.93 12.88
CA ASP A 137 1.10 -5.45 11.62
C ASP A 137 -0.17 -6.22 11.20
N LEU A 138 -0.45 -7.36 11.86
CA LEU A 138 -1.43 -8.35 11.39
C LEU A 138 -2.87 -7.86 11.24
N LYS A 139 -3.33 -6.87 12.01
CA LYS A 139 -4.73 -6.39 11.94
C LYS A 139 -4.97 -5.53 10.71
N GLU A 140 -4.10 -4.56 10.44
CA GLU A 140 -4.20 -3.71 9.24
C GLU A 140 -3.85 -4.51 7.99
N PHE A 141 -2.94 -5.48 8.13
CA PHE A 141 -2.51 -6.37 7.09
C PHE A 141 -3.66 -7.20 6.49
N GLU A 142 -4.62 -7.71 7.29
CA GLU A 142 -5.76 -8.49 6.77
C GLU A 142 -6.58 -7.71 5.72
N ALA A 143 -6.87 -6.44 5.98
CA ALA A 143 -7.60 -5.57 5.04
C ALA A 143 -6.75 -5.23 3.80
N GLU A 144 -5.44 -5.08 3.98
CA GLU A 144 -4.51 -4.83 2.87
C GLU A 144 -4.40 -6.02 1.91
N ILE A 145 -4.29 -7.26 2.42
CA ILE A 145 -4.26 -8.47 1.60
C ILE A 145 -5.54 -8.61 0.78
N GLU A 146 -6.69 -8.39 1.39
CA GLU A 146 -7.98 -8.46 0.71
C GLU A 146 -8.08 -7.41 -0.40
N TYR A 147 -7.59 -6.19 -0.15
CA TYR A 147 -7.50 -5.15 -1.18
C TYR A 147 -6.58 -5.57 -2.34
N LYS A 148 -5.38 -6.07 -2.05
CA LYS A 148 -4.41 -6.53 -3.05
C LYS A 148 -4.98 -7.66 -3.91
N ARG A 149 -5.69 -8.61 -3.32
CA ARG A 149 -6.39 -9.69 -4.04
C ARG A 149 -7.47 -9.15 -4.98
N ARG A 150 -8.32 -8.23 -4.53
CA ARG A 150 -9.35 -7.61 -5.38
C ARG A 150 -8.74 -6.81 -6.52
N LEU A 151 -7.67 -6.07 -6.25
CA LEU A 151 -6.95 -5.28 -7.24
C LEU A 151 -6.33 -6.16 -8.32
N LEU A 152 -5.54 -7.17 -7.94
CA LEU A 152 -4.93 -8.09 -8.90
C LEU A 152 -5.99 -8.94 -9.60
N GLY A 153 -7.02 -9.40 -8.89
CA GLY A 153 -8.11 -10.20 -9.43
C GLY A 153 -8.89 -9.45 -10.50
N TYR A 154 -9.14 -8.16 -10.29
CA TYR A 154 -9.70 -7.30 -11.33
C TYR A 154 -8.71 -7.11 -12.49
N LEU A 155 -7.49 -6.64 -12.23
CA LEU A 155 -6.55 -6.25 -13.30
C LEU A 155 -6.17 -7.40 -14.23
N PHE A 156 -6.04 -8.61 -13.69
CA PHE A 156 -5.64 -9.81 -14.41
C PHE A 156 -6.81 -10.74 -14.75
N ASP A 157 -8.04 -10.31 -14.51
CA ASP A 157 -9.27 -11.10 -14.75
C ASP A 157 -9.19 -12.49 -14.09
N GLN A 158 -8.78 -12.50 -12.83
CA GLN A 158 -8.49 -13.71 -12.06
C GLN A 158 -9.44 -13.82 -10.87
N PRO A 159 -10.38 -14.80 -10.86
CA PRO A 159 -11.38 -14.94 -9.80
C PRO A 159 -10.79 -15.15 -8.39
N LYS A 160 -9.61 -15.76 -8.32
CA LYS A 160 -8.91 -16.08 -7.07
C LYS A 160 -7.44 -15.76 -7.25
N VAL A 161 -6.90 -14.87 -6.41
CA VAL A 161 -5.48 -14.50 -6.43
C VAL A 161 -4.73 -15.26 -5.33
N PRO A 162 -3.84 -16.20 -5.69
CA PRO A 162 -2.95 -16.82 -4.73
C PRO A 162 -2.11 -15.77 -4.00
N PHE A 163 -1.96 -15.97 -2.70
CA PHE A 163 -1.23 -15.10 -1.82
C PHE A 163 -0.27 -15.94 -0.97
N LEU A 164 0.99 -15.53 -0.94
CA LEU A 164 1.99 -16.12 -0.07
C LEU A 164 2.31 -15.18 1.09
N MET A 165 2.04 -15.64 2.31
CA MET A 165 2.48 -14.98 3.52
C MET A 165 3.80 -15.59 3.97
N VAL A 166 4.86 -14.78 4.02
CA VAL A 166 6.17 -15.20 4.51
C VAL A 166 6.43 -14.51 5.84
N ALA A 167 6.71 -15.28 6.90
CA ALA A 167 6.87 -14.71 8.24
C ALA A 167 8.12 -15.23 8.94
N SER A 168 8.81 -14.32 9.64
CA SER A 168 9.96 -14.65 10.49
C SER A 168 9.54 -15.05 11.92
N PHE A 169 8.25 -15.34 12.14
CA PHE A 169 7.65 -15.72 13.41
C PHE A 169 6.42 -16.60 13.16
N ASN A 170 5.95 -17.30 14.20
CA ASN A 170 4.75 -18.12 14.08
C ASN A 170 3.46 -17.28 14.12
N VAL A 171 2.89 -17.03 12.95
CA VAL A 171 1.64 -16.27 12.76
C VAL A 171 0.41 -16.97 13.38
N SER A 172 0.43 -18.29 13.54
CA SER A 172 -0.71 -19.05 14.08
C SER A 172 -1.00 -18.74 15.55
N ASN A 173 -0.05 -18.14 16.26
CA ASN A 173 -0.23 -17.66 17.63
C ASN A 173 -1.20 -16.48 17.72
N PHE A 174 -1.43 -15.75 16.62
CA PHE A 174 -2.21 -14.53 16.58
C PHE A 174 -3.58 -14.74 15.93
N SER A 175 -4.63 -14.10 16.46
CA SER A 175 -6.01 -14.27 15.97
C SER A 175 -6.19 -13.82 14.52
N ALA A 176 -5.61 -12.67 14.15
CA ALA A 176 -5.58 -12.17 12.78
C ALA A 176 -4.79 -13.10 11.85
N GLY A 177 -3.62 -13.57 12.28
CA GLY A 177 -2.83 -14.56 11.53
C GLY A 177 -3.63 -15.84 11.24
N ARG A 178 -4.34 -16.38 12.24
CA ARG A 178 -5.22 -17.55 12.04
C ARG A 178 -6.35 -17.31 11.03
N ARG A 179 -6.92 -16.10 10.96
CA ARG A 179 -7.95 -15.77 9.96
C ARG A 179 -7.38 -15.70 8.55
N ILE A 180 -6.22 -15.05 8.39
CA ILE A 180 -5.51 -14.96 7.10
C ILE A 180 -5.16 -16.36 6.58
N LEU A 181 -4.63 -17.23 7.45
CA LEU A 181 -4.30 -18.62 7.12
C LEU A 181 -5.51 -19.46 6.68
N LYS A 182 -6.70 -19.19 7.24
CA LYS A 182 -7.95 -19.87 6.84
C LYS A 182 -8.52 -19.35 5.52
N THR A 183 -8.02 -18.22 5.02
CA THR A 183 -8.53 -17.66 3.77
C THR A 183 -8.07 -18.53 2.59
N PRO A 184 -8.97 -18.91 1.67
CA PRO A 184 -8.61 -19.74 0.52
C PRO A 184 -7.50 -19.14 -0.33
N ASN A 185 -6.64 -20.00 -0.90
CA ASN A 185 -5.48 -19.61 -1.71
C ASN A 185 -4.47 -18.74 -0.94
N THR A 186 -4.39 -18.92 0.37
CA THR A 186 -3.28 -18.43 1.20
C THR A 186 -2.27 -19.56 1.40
N ILE A 187 -1.01 -19.29 1.11
CA ILE A 187 0.13 -20.15 1.41
C ILE A 187 0.91 -19.48 2.54
N HIS A 188 1.44 -20.27 3.47
CA HIS A 188 2.26 -19.77 4.56
C HIS A 188 3.64 -20.41 4.53
N LEU A 189 4.67 -19.57 4.54
CA LEU A 189 6.05 -19.97 4.68
C LEU A 189 6.61 -19.32 5.95
N GLN A 190 6.99 -20.14 6.93
CA GLN A 190 7.70 -19.68 8.11
C GLN A 190 9.20 -19.93 7.92
N THR A 191 10.02 -18.92 8.17
CA THR A 191 11.49 -19.06 8.18
C THR A 191 12.05 -18.89 9.59
N ALA A 192 13.37 -19.05 9.72
CA ALA A 192 14.14 -18.57 10.86
C ALA A 192 13.91 -17.06 11.12
N THR A 193 14.11 -16.62 12.36
CA THR A 193 13.96 -15.20 12.73
C THR A 193 15.03 -14.35 12.07
N CYS A 194 14.79 -13.03 11.98
CA CYS A 194 15.81 -12.12 11.47
C CYS A 194 17.09 -12.13 12.32
N GLU A 195 16.98 -12.30 13.65
CA GLU A 195 18.16 -12.44 14.51
C GLU A 195 18.93 -13.73 14.23
N GLU A 196 18.24 -14.86 14.04
CA GLU A 196 18.86 -16.15 13.74
C GLU A 196 19.63 -16.09 12.42
N ILE A 197 19.01 -15.56 11.36
CA ILE A 197 19.65 -15.40 10.05
C ILE A 197 20.86 -14.46 10.15
N LYS A 198 20.71 -13.33 10.86
CA LYS A 198 21.77 -12.33 11.02
C LYS A 198 22.95 -12.85 11.85
N SER A 199 22.73 -13.79 12.77
CA SER A 199 23.79 -14.37 13.60
C SER A 199 24.90 -15.04 12.77
N GLY A 200 24.57 -15.52 11.56
CA GLY A 200 25.53 -16.09 10.61
C GLY A 200 26.36 -15.05 9.84
N LEU A 201 26.11 -13.75 10.03
CA LEU A 201 26.72 -12.67 9.26
C LEU A 201 27.63 -11.78 10.10
N ARG A 202 28.67 -11.24 9.46
CA ARG A 202 29.55 -10.23 10.04
C ARG A 202 29.36 -8.91 9.29
N GLY A 203 29.16 -7.80 10.01
CA GLY A 203 28.75 -6.51 9.43
C GLY A 203 29.70 -5.86 8.42
N ARG A 204 30.90 -6.41 8.18
CA ARG A 204 31.85 -5.95 7.14
C ARG A 204 31.92 -6.84 5.90
N GLN A 205 31.19 -7.95 5.89
CA GLN A 205 31.17 -8.88 4.75
C GLN A 205 30.57 -8.20 3.52
N ARG A 206 31.08 -8.60 2.35
CA ARG A 206 30.55 -8.17 1.06
C ARG A 206 29.88 -9.36 0.37
N PRO A 207 28.78 -9.13 -0.37
CA PRO A 207 28.18 -10.17 -1.19
C PRO A 207 29.20 -10.74 -2.18
N PRO A 208 29.18 -12.06 -2.45
CA PRO A 208 30.15 -12.71 -3.34
C PRO A 208 30.20 -12.09 -4.75
N ALA A 209 29.04 -11.76 -5.31
CA ALA A 209 28.91 -11.11 -6.63
C ALA A 209 29.12 -9.58 -6.58
N GLY A 210 29.43 -9.01 -5.42
CA GLY A 210 29.54 -7.58 -5.21
C GLY A 210 28.18 -6.85 -5.16
N TRP A 211 28.24 -5.52 -5.17
CA TRP A 211 27.05 -4.67 -4.97
C TRP A 211 26.28 -4.36 -6.25
N LYS A 212 26.79 -4.79 -7.41
CA LYS A 212 26.15 -4.55 -8.70
C LYS A 212 25.21 -5.72 -9.02
N PRO A 213 24.02 -5.45 -9.56
CA PRO A 213 23.15 -6.52 -10.03
C PRO A 213 23.85 -7.27 -11.17
N GLY A 214 23.69 -8.60 -11.17
CA GLY A 214 24.02 -9.42 -12.33
C GLY A 214 22.99 -9.23 -13.45
N LEU A 215 23.19 -9.92 -14.57
CA LEU A 215 22.14 -10.02 -15.60
C LEU A 215 20.99 -10.88 -15.05
N PRO A 216 19.73 -10.40 -15.08
CA PRO A 216 18.58 -11.23 -14.73
C PRO A 216 18.50 -12.47 -15.62
N HIS A 217 18.09 -13.62 -15.07
CA HIS A 217 17.88 -14.82 -15.88
C HIS A 217 16.52 -14.75 -16.62
N SER A 218 16.28 -15.70 -17.53
CA SER A 218 15.17 -15.66 -18.49
C SER A 218 13.76 -15.55 -17.88
N LYS A 219 13.54 -16.04 -16.66
CA LYS A 219 12.23 -15.96 -15.98
C LYS A 219 12.07 -14.68 -15.14
N MET A 220 13.12 -13.88 -14.98
CA MET A 220 13.05 -12.59 -14.28
C MET A 220 12.64 -11.49 -15.26
N VAL A 221 11.50 -10.86 -15.03
CA VAL A 221 10.91 -9.87 -15.94
C VAL A 221 10.52 -8.61 -15.21
N ARG A 222 10.34 -7.50 -15.93
CA ARG A 222 9.86 -6.27 -15.29
C ARG A 222 8.40 -6.45 -14.92
N ALA A 223 8.03 -6.00 -13.73
CA ALA A 223 6.64 -5.98 -13.29
C ALA A 223 5.75 -5.18 -14.25
N SER A 224 6.30 -4.14 -14.90
CA SER A 224 5.62 -3.33 -15.92
C SER A 224 5.25 -4.12 -17.18
N ASP A 225 5.89 -5.26 -17.42
CA ASP A 225 5.67 -6.09 -18.62
C ASP A 225 4.51 -7.08 -18.39
N PHE A 226 4.01 -7.20 -17.16
CA PHE A 226 2.78 -7.93 -16.87
C PHE A 226 1.59 -7.22 -17.51
N SER A 227 0.96 -7.92 -18.44
CA SER A 227 -0.16 -7.39 -19.21
C SER A 227 -1.48 -7.55 -18.44
N PHE A 228 -2.12 -6.42 -18.13
CA PHE A 228 -3.48 -6.44 -17.59
C PHE A 228 -4.46 -7.01 -18.61
N LYS A 229 -5.45 -7.76 -18.11
CA LYS A 229 -6.56 -8.30 -18.89
C LYS A 229 -7.75 -7.34 -18.92
N ARG A 230 -7.87 -6.47 -17.92
CA ARG A 230 -8.92 -5.43 -17.84
C ARG A 230 -8.33 -4.03 -17.98
N THR A 231 -9.13 -3.11 -18.51
CA THR A 231 -8.76 -1.69 -18.58
C THR A 231 -8.57 -1.12 -17.18
N PHE A 232 -7.54 -0.30 -16.99
CA PHE A 232 -7.26 0.31 -15.69
C PHE A 232 -7.24 1.83 -15.79
N ASP A 233 -8.39 2.44 -15.52
CA ASP A 233 -8.54 3.89 -15.40
C ASP A 233 -9.08 4.21 -14.00
N TYR A 234 -8.15 4.41 -13.06
CA TYR A 234 -8.52 4.61 -11.67
C TYR A 234 -9.29 5.91 -11.44
N GLN A 235 -9.02 6.95 -12.23
CA GLN A 235 -9.75 8.20 -12.12
C GLN A 235 -11.22 7.99 -12.47
N LYS A 236 -11.49 7.24 -13.55
CA LYS A 236 -12.86 6.88 -13.93
C LYS A 236 -13.58 6.07 -12.84
N PHE A 237 -12.91 5.10 -12.24
CA PHE A 237 -13.49 4.28 -11.16
C PHE A 237 -13.82 5.12 -9.93
N HIS A 238 -12.91 6.02 -9.56
CA HIS A 238 -13.13 6.99 -8.51
C HIS A 238 -14.31 7.91 -8.81
N ASP A 239 -14.37 8.49 -10.02
CA ASP A 239 -15.41 9.46 -10.37
C ASP A 239 -16.79 8.82 -10.44
N TRP A 240 -16.90 7.57 -10.92
CA TRP A 240 -18.14 6.78 -10.83
C TRP A 240 -18.60 6.61 -9.39
N GLN A 241 -17.71 6.16 -8.51
CA GLN A 241 -18.04 5.96 -7.10
C GLN A 241 -18.42 7.28 -6.42
N ARG A 242 -17.66 8.36 -6.68
CA ARG A 242 -17.95 9.70 -6.16
C ARG A 242 -19.34 10.16 -6.59
N ASN A 243 -19.65 10.07 -7.88
CA ASN A 243 -20.92 10.55 -8.43
C ASN A 243 -22.10 9.73 -7.87
N TRP A 244 -21.95 8.41 -7.77
CA TRP A 244 -22.97 7.55 -7.14
C TRP A 244 -23.22 7.94 -5.68
N VAL A 245 -22.18 8.09 -4.86
CA VAL A 245 -22.34 8.55 -3.47
C VAL A 245 -23.00 9.92 -3.40
N PHE A 246 -22.56 10.86 -4.23
CA PHE A 246 -23.10 12.21 -4.27
C PHE A 246 -24.59 12.22 -4.58
N SER A 247 -25.03 11.45 -5.57
CA SER A 247 -26.44 11.30 -5.94
C SER A 247 -27.25 10.61 -4.82
N SER A 248 -26.72 9.53 -4.24
CA SER A 248 -27.39 8.80 -3.16
C SER A 248 -27.60 9.64 -1.91
N VAL A 249 -26.56 10.35 -1.44
CA VAL A 249 -26.64 11.28 -0.30
C VAL A 249 -27.60 12.44 -0.59
N SER A 250 -27.60 12.95 -1.83
CA SER A 250 -28.52 14.03 -2.22
C SER A 250 -29.99 13.59 -2.13
N ASN A 251 -30.25 12.32 -2.43
CA ASN A 251 -31.56 11.66 -2.41
C ASN A 251 -31.85 10.91 -1.09
N GLU A 252 -31.05 11.12 -0.04
CA GLU A 252 -31.25 10.56 1.29
C GLU A 252 -31.26 9.02 1.33
N VAL A 253 -30.54 8.40 0.39
CA VAL A 253 -30.28 6.96 0.36
C VAL A 253 -29.11 6.64 1.30
N ASP A 254 -29.29 5.62 2.14
CA ASP A 254 -28.20 5.11 2.98
C ASP A 254 -27.16 4.37 2.13
N VAL A 255 -26.07 5.08 1.83
CA VAL A 255 -24.93 4.60 1.05
C VAL A 255 -24.19 3.45 1.74
N LYS A 256 -24.22 3.37 3.09
CA LYS A 256 -23.47 2.34 3.82
C LYS A 256 -24.14 0.97 3.70
N SER A 257 -25.47 0.92 3.54
CA SER A 257 -26.22 -0.32 3.34
C SER A 257 -26.46 -0.65 1.86
N ALA A 258 -26.43 0.35 0.97
CA ALA A 258 -26.60 0.14 -0.46
C ALA A 258 -25.34 -0.44 -1.13
N ALA A 259 -25.51 -1.47 -1.96
CA ALA A 259 -24.44 -1.95 -2.83
C ALA A 259 -24.17 -0.94 -3.96
N SER A 260 -22.90 -0.59 -4.18
CA SER A 260 -22.53 0.22 -5.34
C SER A 260 -22.85 -0.52 -6.63
N PRO A 261 -23.45 0.14 -7.64
CA PRO A 261 -23.74 -0.48 -8.93
C PRO A 261 -22.46 -0.74 -9.76
N HIS A 262 -21.31 -0.21 -9.32
CA HIS A 262 -20.04 -0.34 -10.02
C HIS A 262 -19.19 -1.44 -9.39
N GLU A 263 -18.87 -2.47 -10.17
CA GLU A 263 -17.97 -3.55 -9.75
C GLU A 263 -16.59 -3.01 -9.28
N THR A 264 -16.14 -1.88 -9.85
CA THR A 264 -14.83 -1.28 -9.56
C THR A 264 -14.81 -0.50 -8.25
N SER A 265 -15.96 -0.35 -7.58
CA SER A 265 -16.07 0.36 -6.29
C SER A 265 -15.13 -0.23 -5.24
N ILE A 266 -14.93 -1.55 -5.25
CA ILE A 266 -14.05 -2.28 -4.34
C ILE A 266 -12.56 -1.91 -4.49
N LEU A 267 -12.19 -1.26 -5.60
CA LEU A 267 -10.82 -0.82 -5.89
C LEU A 267 -10.55 0.61 -5.39
N VAL A 268 -11.61 1.38 -5.13
CA VAL A 268 -11.51 2.76 -4.68
C VAL A 268 -11.22 2.78 -3.18
N LYS A 269 -10.09 3.37 -2.77
CA LYS A 269 -9.68 3.46 -1.36
C LYS A 269 -10.19 4.73 -0.68
N LYS A 270 -10.55 5.73 -1.49
CA LYS A 270 -10.90 7.08 -1.03
C LYS A 270 -11.76 7.77 -2.07
N ILE A 271 -12.72 8.55 -1.61
CA ILE A 271 -13.52 9.43 -2.44
C ILE A 271 -13.10 10.86 -2.15
N LEU A 272 -12.64 11.58 -3.16
CA LEU A 272 -12.37 13.02 -3.12
C LEU A 272 -13.59 13.75 -3.69
N TYR A 273 -14.40 14.35 -2.82
CA TYR A 273 -15.62 15.04 -3.24
C TYR A 273 -15.33 16.38 -3.92
N GLY A 274 -14.28 17.08 -3.48
CA GLY A 274 -13.84 18.34 -4.07
C GLY A 274 -13.39 19.37 -3.04
N GLY A 275 -12.95 20.53 -3.53
CA GLY A 275 -12.60 21.66 -2.69
C GLY A 275 -13.85 22.35 -2.13
N LEU A 276 -13.80 22.78 -0.88
CA LEU A 276 -14.87 23.54 -0.25
C LEU A 276 -14.79 25.02 -0.65
N TYR A 277 -15.94 25.63 -0.98
CA TYR A 277 -16.04 27.08 -1.02
C TYR A 277 -15.87 27.68 0.39
N PRO A 278 -15.41 28.94 0.53
CA PRO A 278 -15.24 29.58 1.84
C PRO A 278 -16.51 29.57 2.72
N SER A 279 -17.69 29.65 2.11
CA SER A 279 -18.97 29.52 2.82
C SER A 279 -19.17 28.13 3.41
N ALA A 280 -18.80 27.07 2.68
CA ALA A 280 -18.87 25.70 3.15
C ALA A 280 -17.88 25.46 4.30
N VAL A 281 -16.64 25.97 4.19
CA VAL A 281 -15.67 25.89 5.29
C VAL A 281 -16.20 26.56 6.56
N ARG A 282 -16.86 27.72 6.41
CA ARG A 282 -17.49 28.40 7.55
C ARG A 282 -18.55 27.55 8.22
N THR A 283 -19.47 26.96 7.45
CA THR A 283 -20.52 26.07 7.97
C THR A 283 -19.91 24.88 8.70
N VAL A 284 -18.93 24.20 8.10
CA VAL A 284 -18.27 23.05 8.74
C VAL A 284 -17.60 23.45 10.06
N CYS A 285 -16.99 24.63 10.14
CA CYS A 285 -16.41 25.11 11.41
C CYS A 285 -17.44 25.59 12.46
N GLN A 286 -18.72 25.72 12.10
CA GLN A 286 -19.80 25.98 13.06
C GLN A 286 -20.28 24.68 13.70
N ASP A 287 -20.32 23.60 12.91
CA ASP A 287 -20.88 22.31 13.33
C ASP A 287 -19.80 21.37 13.91
N TYR A 288 -18.53 21.55 13.52
CA TYR A 288 -17.42 20.68 13.92
C TYR A 288 -16.22 21.47 14.42
N GLU A 289 -15.59 20.98 15.49
CA GLU A 289 -14.32 21.50 15.96
C GLU A 289 -13.14 20.95 15.16
N PHE A 290 -12.10 21.77 15.00
CA PHE A 290 -10.85 21.38 14.35
C PHE A 290 -9.69 21.51 15.34
N SER A 291 -8.84 20.49 15.44
CA SER A 291 -7.64 20.53 16.27
C SER A 291 -6.39 20.11 15.52
N VAL A 292 -5.34 20.93 15.59
CA VAL A 292 -4.01 20.62 15.05
C VAL A 292 -3.04 20.54 16.21
N ARG A 293 -2.51 19.33 16.48
CA ARG A 293 -1.59 19.06 17.60
C ARG A 293 -2.16 19.55 18.95
N GLY A 294 -3.45 19.25 19.19
CA GLY A 294 -4.16 19.63 20.42
C GLY A 294 -4.62 21.09 20.49
N LYS A 295 -4.25 21.95 19.53
CA LYS A 295 -4.73 23.34 19.48
C LYS A 295 -5.98 23.45 18.61
N LYS A 296 -7.06 23.98 19.18
CA LYS A 296 -8.28 24.30 18.42
C LYS A 296 -7.98 25.39 17.41
N ILE A 297 -8.47 25.21 16.18
CA ILE A 297 -8.38 26.21 15.11
C ILE A 297 -9.79 26.49 14.57
N GLY A 298 -10.10 27.75 14.33
CA GLY A 298 -11.40 28.16 13.81
C GLY A 298 -11.37 28.51 12.32
N PHE A 299 -12.52 28.90 11.78
CA PHE A 299 -12.65 29.37 10.39
C PHE A 299 -11.61 30.45 10.01
N ASN A 300 -11.38 31.43 10.88
CA ASN A 300 -10.42 32.51 10.63
C ASN A 300 -8.97 32.02 10.58
N ASP A 301 -8.62 31.04 11.41
CA ASP A 301 -7.31 30.39 11.35
C ASP A 301 -7.16 29.61 10.06
N ILE A 302 -8.20 28.84 9.70
CA ILE A 302 -8.16 28.01 8.49
C ILE A 302 -7.99 28.89 7.25
N LYS A 303 -8.79 29.96 7.15
CA LYS A 303 -8.72 30.94 6.04
C LYS A 303 -7.34 31.60 5.91
N ARG A 304 -6.68 31.86 7.03
CA ARG A 304 -5.35 32.52 7.05
C ARG A 304 -4.22 31.54 6.73
N GLN A 305 -4.27 30.33 7.28
CA GLN A 305 -3.14 29.40 7.28
C GLN A 305 -3.18 28.41 6.10
N PHE A 306 -4.36 28.20 5.50
CA PHE A 306 -4.55 27.24 4.42
C PHE A 306 -5.19 27.86 3.19
N SER A 307 -4.72 27.45 2.01
CA SER A 307 -5.19 27.96 0.71
C SER A 307 -6.34 27.13 0.13
N LYS A 308 -6.53 25.91 0.63
CA LYS A 308 -7.52 24.97 0.11
C LYS A 308 -7.98 24.01 1.22
N VAL A 309 -9.26 23.69 1.20
CA VAL A 309 -9.88 22.68 2.07
C VAL A 309 -10.58 21.68 1.17
N ILE A 310 -10.29 20.39 1.29
CA ILE A 310 -10.88 19.31 0.47
C ILE A 310 -11.62 18.35 1.38
N LEU A 311 -12.87 18.05 1.04
CA LEU A 311 -13.65 17.00 1.70
C LEU A 311 -13.43 15.66 1.01
N ALA A 312 -13.22 14.61 1.81
CA ALA A 312 -13.03 13.25 1.34
C ALA A 312 -13.65 12.23 2.31
N THR A 313 -13.76 10.97 1.89
CA THR A 313 -14.05 9.83 2.78
C THR A 313 -13.12 8.65 2.48
N ASP A 314 -12.66 7.96 3.51
CA ASP A 314 -11.94 6.68 3.38
C ASP A 314 -12.90 5.51 3.19
N LEU A 315 -12.59 4.62 2.26
CA LEU A 315 -13.35 3.41 1.97
C LEU A 315 -12.65 2.19 2.58
N PRO A 316 -13.39 1.14 2.98
CA PRO A 316 -14.84 0.94 2.76
C PRO A 316 -15.76 1.59 3.81
N GLY A 317 -15.24 2.12 4.92
CA GLY A 317 -16.04 2.62 6.05
C GLY A 317 -16.79 3.94 5.82
N TYR A 318 -16.51 4.62 4.70
CA TYR A 318 -16.95 5.99 4.42
C TYR A 318 -16.56 6.99 5.52
N GLU A 319 -15.40 6.81 6.13
CA GLU A 319 -14.93 7.64 7.24
C GLU A 319 -14.58 9.06 6.74
N PRO A 320 -15.24 10.12 7.22
CA PRO A 320 -15.00 11.48 6.72
C PRO A 320 -13.62 12.02 7.07
N LEU A 321 -13.04 12.73 6.10
CA LEU A 321 -11.73 13.36 6.19
C LEU A 321 -11.74 14.75 5.58
N ILE A 322 -10.86 15.61 6.09
CA ILE A 322 -10.58 16.91 5.50
C ILE A 322 -9.09 17.07 5.24
N TYR A 323 -8.72 17.55 4.06
CA TYR A 323 -7.34 17.95 3.76
C TYR A 323 -7.20 19.47 3.73
N LEU A 324 -6.25 20.00 4.49
CA LEU A 324 -5.95 21.44 4.54
C LEU A 324 -4.61 21.73 3.86
N ARG A 325 -4.61 22.51 2.77
CA ARG A 325 -3.38 22.88 2.02
C ARG A 325 -2.63 23.97 2.75
N SER A 326 -1.46 23.66 3.33
CA SER A 326 -0.65 24.64 4.07
C SER A 326 -0.12 25.76 3.16
N ASN A 327 -0.23 27.01 3.60
CA ASN A 327 0.40 28.16 2.93
C ASN A 327 1.91 28.24 3.21
N GLN A 328 2.37 27.65 4.32
CA GLN A 328 3.77 27.73 4.74
C GLN A 328 4.65 26.67 4.09
N LYS A 329 4.09 25.49 3.84
CA LYS A 329 4.81 24.34 3.31
C LYS A 329 4.04 23.70 2.17
N ARG A 330 4.74 23.06 1.25
CA ARG A 330 4.14 22.32 0.13
C ARG A 330 3.66 20.93 0.57
N GLU A 331 2.60 20.91 1.37
CA GLU A 331 1.98 19.74 1.97
C GLU A 331 0.48 19.98 2.26
N TYR A 332 -0.24 18.90 2.50
CA TYR A 332 -1.58 18.93 3.10
C TYR A 332 -1.56 18.35 4.50
N LEU A 333 -2.38 18.89 5.40
CA LEU A 333 -2.70 18.26 6.67
C LEU A 333 -3.91 17.34 6.46
N LYS A 334 -3.78 16.06 6.78
CA LYS A 334 -4.92 15.13 6.82
C LYS A 334 -5.58 15.25 8.19
N MET A 335 -6.84 15.64 8.20
CA MET A 335 -7.71 15.71 9.37
C MET A 335 -8.66 14.51 9.33
N ILE A 336 -8.72 13.76 10.43
CA ILE A 336 -9.62 12.60 10.62
C ILE A 336 -10.68 12.95 11.66
N GLN A 337 -11.85 12.32 11.60
CA GLN A 337 -12.82 12.45 12.68
C GLN A 337 -12.43 11.64 13.92
N ASP A 338 -12.66 12.20 15.10
CA ASP A 338 -12.71 11.46 16.36
C ASP A 338 -14.10 10.85 16.61
N ARG A 339 -14.30 10.27 17.80
CA ARG A 339 -15.55 9.56 18.13
C ARG A 339 -16.72 10.53 18.30
N GLU A 340 -16.41 11.79 18.62
CA GLU A 340 -17.32 12.89 18.79
C GLU A 340 -17.64 13.60 17.45
N GLY A 341 -17.06 13.13 16.34
CA GLY A 341 -17.25 13.69 15.00
C GLY A 341 -16.37 14.90 14.68
N ASN A 342 -15.52 15.34 15.60
CA ASN A 342 -14.64 16.50 15.41
C ASN A 342 -13.37 16.13 14.64
N PHE A 343 -12.80 17.10 13.92
CA PHE A 343 -11.64 16.88 13.06
C PHE A 343 -10.32 17.12 13.79
N LYS A 344 -9.48 16.08 13.89
CA LYS A 344 -8.13 16.17 14.45
C LYS A 344 -7.06 15.85 13.42
N PHE A 345 -5.92 16.51 13.53
CA PHE A 345 -4.75 16.24 12.71
C PHE A 345 -4.23 14.81 12.92
N GLU A 346 -4.09 14.06 11.84
CA GLU A 346 -3.44 12.74 11.85
C GLU A 346 -1.98 12.86 11.37
N ARG A 347 -1.78 13.31 10.13
CA ARG A 347 -0.47 13.33 9.48
C ARG A 347 -0.40 14.31 8.31
N PHE A 348 0.82 14.56 7.84
CA PHE A 348 1.07 15.33 6.63
C PHE A 348 1.01 14.45 5.38
N THR A 349 0.50 15.01 4.29
CA THR A 349 0.63 14.46 2.93
C THR A 349 1.68 15.28 2.18
N PRO A 350 2.88 14.72 1.92
CA PRO A 350 4.00 15.48 1.35
C PRO A 350 3.84 15.71 -0.16
N SER A 351 4.46 16.77 -0.69
CA SER A 351 4.38 17.11 -2.13
C SER A 351 5.00 16.13 -3.12
N ARG A 352 5.72 15.12 -2.62
CA ARG A 352 6.43 14.15 -3.46
C ARG A 352 5.59 12.93 -3.85
N VAL A 353 4.43 12.73 -3.22
CA VAL A 353 3.55 11.59 -3.53
C VAL A 353 2.53 11.96 -4.60
N GLY A 354 2.14 11.02 -5.47
CA GLY A 354 1.18 11.32 -6.53
C GLY A 354 -0.20 11.71 -6.03
N PHE A 355 -0.62 11.21 -4.87
CA PHE A 355 -1.86 11.63 -4.23
C PHE A 355 -1.91 13.14 -3.94
N PHE A 356 -0.76 13.76 -3.63
CA PHE A 356 -0.68 15.22 -3.47
C PHE A 356 -1.06 15.95 -4.76
N LEU A 357 -0.63 15.46 -5.92
CA LEU A 357 -0.97 16.07 -7.21
C LEU A 357 -2.47 16.01 -7.49
N TRP A 358 -3.15 14.94 -7.05
CA TRP A 358 -4.59 14.83 -7.17
C TRP A 358 -5.32 15.83 -6.27
N LEU A 359 -4.88 16.02 -5.03
CA LEU A 359 -5.42 17.09 -4.19
C LEU A 359 -5.17 18.48 -4.79
N GLU A 360 -4.01 18.71 -5.41
CA GLU A 360 -3.71 19.98 -6.10
C GLU A 360 -4.64 20.22 -7.30
N SER A 361 -5.05 19.19 -8.03
CA SER A 361 -5.93 19.34 -9.20
C SER A 361 -7.38 19.69 -8.85
N LEU A 362 -7.79 19.57 -7.59
CA LEU A 362 -9.15 19.87 -7.16
C LEU A 362 -9.31 21.36 -6.87
N GLY A 363 -10.22 22.03 -7.58
CA GLY A 363 -10.67 23.38 -7.26
C GLY A 363 -11.85 23.39 -6.27
N PRO A 364 -12.25 24.57 -5.76
CA PRO A 364 -13.50 24.72 -5.04
C PRO A 364 -14.70 24.33 -5.91
N SER A 365 -15.48 23.35 -5.45
CA SER A 365 -16.66 22.80 -6.14
C SER A 365 -17.81 22.45 -5.20
N LEU A 366 -17.59 22.46 -3.88
CA LEU A 366 -18.58 22.05 -2.87
C LEU A 366 -19.11 23.24 -2.08
N GLY A 367 -20.42 23.46 -2.15
CA GLY A 367 -21.15 24.43 -1.33
C GLY A 367 -21.59 23.85 0.01
N SER A 368 -22.06 24.71 0.93
CA SER A 368 -22.42 24.32 2.30
C SER A 368 -23.45 23.19 2.35
N ARG A 369 -24.55 23.28 1.59
CA ARG A 369 -25.65 22.30 1.64
C ARG A 369 -25.20 20.86 1.41
N ILE A 370 -24.45 20.61 0.34
CA ILE A 370 -24.00 19.25 0.02
C ILE A 370 -22.88 18.79 0.95
N THR A 371 -22.03 19.71 1.40
CA THR A 371 -20.98 19.43 2.38
C THR A 371 -21.60 18.90 3.67
N THR A 372 -22.62 19.59 4.19
CA THR A 372 -23.38 19.17 5.38
C THR A 372 -24.05 17.82 5.14
N LYS A 373 -24.74 17.61 4.01
CA LYS A 373 -25.37 16.30 3.71
C LYS A 373 -24.37 15.14 3.71
N ILE A 374 -23.18 15.33 3.12
CA ILE A 374 -22.12 14.29 3.11
C ILE A 374 -21.64 14.02 4.54
N LEU A 375 -21.37 15.06 5.31
CA LEU A 375 -20.92 14.90 6.70
C LEU A 375 -22.00 14.28 7.58
N ASP A 376 -23.27 14.63 7.42
CA ASP A 376 -24.40 14.04 8.13
C ASP A 376 -24.58 12.55 7.83
N ALA A 377 -24.37 12.14 6.58
CA ALA A 377 -24.50 10.74 6.17
C ALA A 377 -23.41 9.84 6.76
N PHE A 378 -22.24 10.40 7.06
CA PHE A 378 -21.04 9.60 7.31
C PHE A 378 -20.38 9.82 8.66
N SER A 379 -20.55 10.99 9.28
CA SER A 379 -19.98 11.28 10.59
C SER A 379 -20.55 10.34 11.67
N PRO A 380 -19.75 9.94 12.66
CA PRO A 380 -20.29 9.28 13.85
C PRO A 380 -21.23 10.27 14.55
N ARG A 381 -22.50 9.90 14.67
CA ARG A 381 -23.49 10.60 15.51
C ARG A 381 -23.66 9.84 16.81
#